data_AF-A0A7G5MSS4-F1
#
_entry.id   AF-A0A7G5MSS4-F1
#
_cell.length_a   1.000
_cell.length_b   1.000
_cell.length_c   1.000
_cell.angle_alpha   90.00
_cell.angle_beta   90.00
_cell.angle_gamma   90.00
#
_symmetry.space_group_name_H-M   'P 1'
#
loop_
_entity.id
_entity.type
_entity.pdbx_description
1 polymer ?
#
loop_
_entity_poly.entity_id
_entity_poly.type
_entity_poly.pdbx_seq_one_letter_code
_entity_poly.pdbx_strand_id
1 'polypeptide(L)' 'MRIFGKEFTYNGYKVYHTGDKPTAADVGTYTKAQVDQKITDGNGTKITAATAAPSSPVKGEVWIKV' A
#
# COMPACT_ATOMS: atom_id res chain seq x y z
N MET A 1 32.14 14.06 -3.89
CA MET A 1 31.77 14.73 -2.62
C MET A 1 31.01 13.73 -1.77
N ARG A 2 31.48 13.41 -0.55
CA ARG A 2 30.70 12.63 0.41
C ARG A 2 30.14 13.62 1.44
N ILE A 3 28.82 13.72 1.52
CA ILE A 3 28.15 14.60 2.48
C ILE A 3 27.66 13.69 3.61
N PHE A 4 28.11 13.98 4.83
CA PHE A 4 27.77 13.22 6.03
C PHE A 4 26.70 14.00 6.81
N GLY A 5 25.61 13.34 7.16
CA GLY A 5 24.49 13.96 7.88
C GLY A 5 23.19 13.21 7.62
N LYS A 6 22.19 13.43 8.49
CA LYS A 6 20.85 12.80 8.37
C LYS A 6 19.98 13.41 7.27
N GLU A 7 20.34 14.60 6.77
CA GLU A 7 19.53 15.42 5.87
C GLU A 7 20.39 16.09 4.79
N PHE A 8 19.86 16.16 3.57
CA PHE A 8 20.44 16.91 2.45
C PHE A 8 19.41 17.88 1.89
N THR A 9 19.77 19.16 1.82
CA THR A 9 18.87 20.24 1.40
C THR A 9 19.48 21.08 0.29
N TYR A 10 18.67 21.45 -0.71
CA TYR A 10 19.04 22.36 -1.81
C TYR A 10 18.02 23.48 -1.91
N ASN A 11 18.47 24.74 -1.84
CA ASN A 11 17.61 25.93 -1.82
C ASN A 11 16.48 25.86 -0.76
N GLY A 12 16.75 25.27 0.40
CA GLY A 12 15.77 25.10 1.49
C GLY A 12 14.82 23.91 1.31
N TYR A 13 14.91 23.16 0.21
CA TYR A 13 14.10 21.97 -0.05
C TYR A 13 14.86 20.70 0.29
N LYS A 14 14.16 19.73 0.87
CA LYS A 14 14.70 18.38 1.11
C LYS A 14 14.99 17.68 -0.22
N VAL A 15 16.18 17.09 -0.33
CA VAL A 15 16.61 16.31 -1.50
C VAL A 15 16.57 14.82 -1.15
N TYR A 16 15.72 14.08 -1.84
CA TYR A 16 15.61 12.63 -1.67
C TYR A 16 16.71 11.88 -2.43
N HIS A 17 17.13 10.73 -1.89
CA HIS A 17 18.09 9.82 -2.52
C HIS A 17 17.80 8.37 -2.13
N THR A 18 18.61 7.42 -2.60
CA THR A 18 18.35 5.97 -2.40
C THR A 18 18.31 5.53 -0.93
N GLY A 19 18.95 6.27 -0.02
CA GLY A 19 18.97 6.01 1.43
C GLY A 19 17.96 6.84 2.23
N ASP A 20 17.33 7.85 1.62
CA ASP A 20 16.29 8.69 2.20
C ASP A 20 15.24 8.92 1.10
N LYS A 21 14.37 7.92 0.94
CA LYS A 21 13.30 7.93 -0.06
C LYS A 21 12.12 8.76 0.46
N PRO A 22 11.35 9.41 -0.43
CA PRO A 22 10.14 10.09 -0.01
C PRO A 22 9.15 9.09 0.59
N THR A 23 8.42 9.53 1.60
CA THR A 23 7.24 8.84 2.12
C THR A 23 6.04 9.06 1.19
N ALA A 24 4.99 8.27 1.36
CA ALA A 24 3.75 8.46 0.60
C ALA A 24 3.14 9.86 0.83
N ALA A 25 3.26 10.39 2.06
CA ALA A 25 2.80 11.73 2.41
C ALA A 25 3.59 12.83 1.67
N ASP A 26 4.90 12.66 1.50
CA ASP A 26 5.77 13.64 0.84
C ASP A 26 5.41 13.88 -0.63
N VAL A 27 4.76 12.90 -1.27
CA VAL A 27 4.36 12.96 -2.68
C VAL A 27 2.84 12.90 -2.89
N GLY A 28 2.06 12.97 -1.81
CA GLY A 28 0.59 12.97 -1.88
C GLY A 28 -0.03 11.67 -2.41
N THR A 29 0.58 10.52 -2.12
CA THR A 29 0.09 9.19 -2.55
C THR A 29 -0.42 8.34 -1.38
N TYR A 30 -1.11 7.25 -1.71
CA TYR A 30 -1.49 6.25 -0.71
C TYR A 30 -0.28 5.41 -0.30
N THR A 31 -0.24 5.05 0.98
CA THR A 31 0.69 4.03 1.48
C THR A 31 0.39 2.66 0.85
N LYS A 32 1.38 1.75 0.85
CA LYS A 32 1.18 0.37 0.40
C LYS A 32 -0.02 -0.28 1.10
N ALA A 33 -0.15 -0.11 2.41
CA ALA A 33 -1.27 -0.68 3.17
C ALA A 33 -2.63 -0.14 2.69
N GLN A 34 -2.73 1.16 2.41
CA GLN A 34 -3.95 1.75 1.86
C GLN A 34 -4.23 1.30 0.43
N VAL A 35 -3.19 1.05 -0.38
CA VAL A 35 -3.33 0.48 -1.72
C VAL A 35 -3.78 -0.98 -1.65
N ASP A 36 -3.12 -1.81 -0.83
CA ASP A 36 -3.49 -3.21 -0.61
C ASP A 36 -4.94 -3.29 -0.12
N GLN A 37 -5.30 -2.43 0.84
CA GLN A 37 -6.66 -2.32 1.32
C GLN A 37 -7.62 -1.88 0.21
N LYS A 38 -7.28 -0.91 -0.64
CA LYS A 38 -8.13 -0.54 -1.78
C LYS A 38 -8.20 -1.59 -2.88
N ILE A 39 -7.18 -2.43 -3.07
CA ILE A 39 -7.23 -3.54 -4.02
C ILE A 39 -8.09 -4.68 -3.46
N THR A 40 -8.02 -4.89 -2.14
CA THR A 40 -8.76 -5.95 -1.43
C THR A 40 -10.21 -5.55 -1.10
N ASP A 41 -10.42 -4.28 -0.75
CA ASP A 41 -11.71 -3.70 -0.32
C ASP A 41 -12.36 -2.84 -1.43
N GLY A 42 -11.62 -2.45 -2.47
CA GLY A 42 -12.11 -1.59 -3.56
C GLY A 42 -12.39 -2.41 -4.81
N ASN A 43 -13.64 -2.86 -4.92
CA ASN A 43 -14.26 -3.40 -6.15
C ASN A 43 -13.77 -4.76 -6.68
N GLY A 44 -12.71 -5.36 -6.14
CA GLY A 44 -12.37 -6.75 -6.42
C GLY A 44 -13.06 -7.67 -5.44
N THR A 45 -14.33 -8.00 -5.66
CA THR A 45 -15.02 -9.08 -4.92
C THR A 45 -14.06 -10.24 -4.71
N LYS A 46 -13.69 -10.55 -3.46
CA LYS A 46 -12.94 -11.79 -3.19
C LYS A 46 -13.82 -12.94 -3.62
N ILE A 47 -13.41 -13.65 -4.67
CA ILE A 47 -14.12 -14.84 -5.16
C ILE A 47 -13.47 -16.06 -4.53
N THR A 48 -14.19 -16.70 -3.63
CA THR A 48 -13.75 -17.96 -3.02
C THR A 48 -14.55 -19.10 -3.63
N ALA A 49 -13.87 -20.09 -4.21
CA ALA A 49 -14.50 -21.31 -4.74
C ALA A 49 -14.21 -22.49 -3.79
N ALA A 50 -15.24 -23.03 -3.13
CA ALA A 50 -15.10 -24.16 -2.19
C ALA A 50 -16.39 -24.99 -2.03
N THR A 51 -16.26 -26.26 -1.64
CA THR A 51 -17.40 -27.19 -1.39
C THR A 51 -18.18 -26.85 -0.12
N ALA A 52 -17.54 -26.17 0.84
CA ALA A 52 -18.12 -25.69 2.09
C ALA A 52 -18.00 -24.17 2.22
N ALA A 53 -18.90 -23.56 2.99
CA ALA A 53 -18.88 -22.13 3.24
C ALA A 53 -17.59 -21.71 3.98
N PRO A 54 -16.99 -20.56 3.64
CA PRO A 54 -15.83 -20.03 4.37
C PRO A 54 -16.14 -19.83 5.85
N SER A 55 -15.22 -20.22 6.74
CA SER A 55 -15.38 -20.05 8.19
C SER A 55 -15.21 -18.61 8.69
N SER A 56 -14.56 -17.75 7.88
CA SER A 56 -14.31 -16.34 8.16
C SER A 56 -14.51 -15.49 6.90
N PRO A 57 -15.75 -15.31 6.41
CA PRO A 57 -16.01 -14.52 5.19
C PRO A 57 -15.72 -13.04 5.44
N VAL A 58 -15.09 -12.36 4.49
CA VAL A 58 -14.92 -10.90 4.54
C VAL A 58 -16.16 -10.19 3.97
N LYS A 59 -16.44 -8.97 4.42
CA LYS A 59 -17.56 -8.16 3.89
C LYS A 59 -17.35 -7.95 2.38
N GLY A 60 -18.31 -8.37 1.57
CA GLY A 60 -18.24 -8.27 0.11
C GLY A 60 -17.59 -9.47 -0.60
N GLU A 61 -17.23 -10.53 0.13
CA GLU A 61 -16.82 -11.81 -0.46
C GLU A 61 -17.98 -12.47 -1.22
N VAL A 62 -17.70 -13.01 -2.41
CA VAL A 62 -18.62 -13.90 -3.14
C VAL A 62 -18.08 -15.32 -3.04
N TRP A 63 -18.84 -16.18 -2.39
CA TRP A 63 -18.57 -17.62 -2.36
C TRP A 63 -19.26 -18.29 -3.54
N ILE A 64 -18.46 -18.97 -4.38
CA ILE A 64 -18.94 -19.86 -5.42
C ILE A 64 -18.84 -21.28 -4.86
N LYS A 65 -20.00 -21.95 -4.71
CA LYS A 65 -20.02 -23.36 -4.35
C LYS A 65 -19.56 -24.17 -5.57
N VAL A 66 -18.39 -24.79 -5.46
CA VAL A 66 -17.82 -25.71 -6.46
C VAL A 66 -17.61 -27.08 -5.84
#